data_AF-A0A8T1TS97-F1
#
_entry.id   AF-A0A8T1TS97-F1
#
_cell.length_a   1.000
_cell.length_b   1.000
_cell.length_c   1.000
_cell.angle_alpha   90.00
_cell.angle_beta   90.00
_cell.angle_gamma   90.00
#
_symmetry.space_group_name_H-M   'P 1'
#
loop_
_entity.id
_entity.type
_entity.pdbx_description
1 polymer ?
#
loop_
_entity_poly.entity_id
_entity_poly.type
_entity_poly.pdbx_seq_one_letter_code
_entity_poly.pdbx_strand_id
1 'polypeptide(L)'
;MGQVCSGSGVSKHVYVPRDPADKELDPILIRKTKIADFDAFFESAAAPLNELVEIHNGIAESEENLKSAAAALQGETQVRFTVGHGGRAALVLWKFDKKDQVHVLTPEERDEKLSFSEDLRAAFDTSENTITNLNTALEKPPTDEPVCEYAEKHGRLFVTKRGQLDVLVRDVNVAVFTLRKLLMMQAHVTSLTEATTILLKELAEVEDIGELSIATNEKGGIKIMNGEEEMDLRKIKKLRAPVAQLVDAMVELIDNVETAVTSVPELAESSAAFVEESKGLPAKIPEAVSSSGLGISEMPKAATATTSNVKALSNGPKITRATTVMVQYAATELVQAAGIPWGG
;
A
#
# COMPACT_ATOMS: atom_id res chain seq x y z
N MET A 1 7.10 31.01 -50.69
CA MET A 1 7.34 31.34 -49.28
C MET A 1 6.17 30.79 -48.49
N GLY A 2 6.38 29.63 -47.86
CA GLY A 2 5.35 28.94 -47.10
C GLY A 2 5.34 29.40 -45.64
N GLN A 3 4.16 29.41 -45.04
CA GLN A 3 4.05 29.27 -43.60
C GLN A 3 2.82 28.41 -43.31
N VAL A 4 3.10 27.19 -42.88
CA VAL A 4 2.16 26.19 -42.40
C VAL A 4 2.04 26.41 -40.89
N CYS A 5 0.84 26.69 -40.39
CA CYS A 5 0.54 26.62 -38.97
C CYS A 5 0.03 25.21 -38.66
N SER A 6 0.96 24.32 -38.29
CA SER A 6 0.66 23.01 -37.69
C SER A 6 1.65 22.78 -36.57
N GLY A 7 1.16 22.51 -35.37
CA GLY A 7 2.03 22.28 -34.21
C GLY A 7 1.21 22.05 -32.96
N SER A 8 0.54 20.89 -32.94
CA SER A 8 -0.02 20.22 -31.78
C SER A 8 0.67 20.59 -30.47
N GLY A 9 -0.11 21.14 -29.53
CA GLY A 9 0.27 21.21 -28.13
C GLY A 9 0.36 19.79 -27.58
N VAL A 10 1.51 19.17 -27.77
CA VAL A 10 1.89 17.93 -27.08
C VAL A 10 1.94 18.31 -25.60
N SER A 11 0.87 17.97 -24.89
CA SER A 11 0.90 17.73 -23.45
C SER A 11 2.19 16.98 -23.17
N LYS A 12 3.16 17.65 -22.54
CA LYS A 12 4.32 16.98 -21.97
C LYS A 12 3.76 16.11 -20.87
N HIS A 13 3.42 14.87 -21.23
CA HIS A 13 3.18 13.79 -20.30
C HIS A 13 4.24 13.88 -19.22
N VAL A 14 3.78 14.09 -17.99
CA VAL A 14 4.60 13.99 -16.79
C VAL A 14 5.02 12.53 -16.70
N TYR A 15 6.15 12.22 -17.34
CA TYR A 15 6.77 10.92 -17.22
C TYR A 15 7.50 10.92 -15.88
N VAL A 16 6.82 10.46 -14.83
CA VAL A 16 7.51 9.89 -13.68
C VAL A 16 7.23 8.39 -13.74
N PRO A 17 8.17 7.58 -14.26
CA PRO A 17 8.01 6.15 -14.26
C PRO A 17 8.01 5.68 -12.81
N ARG A 18 6.95 4.98 -12.37
CA ARG A 18 7.03 4.19 -11.15
C ARG A 18 7.98 3.03 -11.38
N ASP A 19 9.07 3.03 -10.63
CA ASP A 19 10.13 2.03 -10.63
C ASP A 19 9.62 0.72 -10.00
N PRO A 20 10.00 -0.48 -10.48
CA PRO A 20 9.35 -1.77 -10.26
C PRO A 20 9.59 -2.40 -8.87
N ALA A 21 9.76 -1.56 -7.85
CA ALA A 21 9.86 -1.91 -6.45
C ALA A 21 9.02 -0.96 -5.58
N ASP A 22 7.73 -0.79 -5.92
CA ASP A 22 6.67 -0.29 -5.03
C ASP A 22 6.53 -1.25 -3.82
N LYS A 23 7.61 -1.39 -3.06
CA LYS A 23 7.72 -2.16 -1.83
C LYS A 23 7.07 -1.32 -0.76
N GLU A 24 6.14 -1.93 -0.02
CA GLU A 24 5.71 -1.40 1.28
C GLU A 24 6.94 -0.90 2.05
N LEU A 25 6.79 0.26 2.66
CA LEU A 25 7.83 0.75 3.56
C LEU A 25 7.89 -0.20 4.75
N ASP A 26 9.08 -0.74 5.02
CA ASP A 26 9.33 -1.52 6.21
C ASP A 26 9.16 -0.60 7.43
N PRO A 27 8.47 -1.02 8.51
CA PRO A 27 8.37 -0.18 9.68
C PRO A 27 9.73 -0.01 10.36
N ILE A 28 9.92 1.12 11.01
CA ILE A 28 11.17 1.54 11.64
C ILE A 28 11.51 0.62 12.82
N LEU A 29 12.64 -0.08 12.70
CA LEU A 29 13.16 -0.98 13.72
C LEU A 29 14.20 -0.27 14.59
N ILE A 30 13.92 -0.24 15.90
CA ILE A 30 14.82 0.30 16.92
C ILE A 30 15.62 -0.83 17.55
N ARG A 31 16.94 -0.64 17.65
CA ARG A 31 17.87 -1.54 18.32
C ARG A 31 18.00 -1.17 19.79
N LYS A 32 17.94 -2.17 20.67
CA LYS A 32 18.15 -1.98 22.10
C LYS A 32 19.58 -1.53 22.40
N THR A 33 19.70 -0.39 23.05
CA THR A 33 20.98 0.20 23.51
C THR A 33 21.39 -0.29 24.90
N LYS A 34 20.42 -0.81 25.69
CA LYS A 34 20.55 -1.17 27.12
C LYS A 34 20.72 0.03 28.05
N ILE A 35 20.55 1.25 27.54
CA ILE A 35 20.48 2.48 28.31
C ILE A 35 19.00 2.86 28.36
N ALA A 36 18.38 2.77 29.55
CA ALA A 36 16.92 2.87 29.69
C ALA A 36 16.35 4.16 29.07
N ASP A 37 16.97 5.31 29.33
CA ASP A 37 16.51 6.60 28.80
C ASP A 37 16.61 6.69 27.27
N PHE A 38 17.65 6.07 26.69
CA PHE A 38 17.82 6.06 25.22
C PHE A 38 16.81 5.11 24.59
N ASP A 39 16.60 3.93 25.17
CA ASP A 39 15.63 2.95 24.69
C ASP A 39 14.21 3.54 24.73
N ALA A 40 13.83 4.18 25.84
CA ALA A 40 12.54 4.86 25.96
C ALA A 40 12.36 6.01 24.95
N PHE A 41 13.40 6.82 24.74
CA PHE A 41 13.38 7.87 23.72
C PHE A 41 13.19 7.29 22.32
N PHE A 42 13.97 6.29 21.93
CA PHE A 42 13.90 5.73 20.58
C PHE A 42 12.58 5.01 20.31
N GLU A 43 12.01 4.33 21.31
CA GLU A 43 10.67 3.73 21.22
C GLU A 43 9.61 4.81 20.97
N SER A 44 9.63 5.90 21.74
CA SER A 44 8.71 7.03 21.55
C SER A 44 8.90 7.71 20.19
N ALA A 45 10.14 7.87 19.74
CA ALA A 45 10.47 8.52 18.48
C ALA A 45 10.09 7.69 17.25
N ALA A 46 10.06 6.35 17.37
CA ALA A 46 9.69 5.47 16.27
C ALA A 46 8.18 5.45 15.99
N ALA A 47 7.34 5.70 17.00
CA ALA A 47 5.88 5.67 16.87
C ALA A 47 5.33 6.57 15.73
N PRO A 48 5.60 7.89 15.70
CA PRO A 48 5.09 8.75 14.62
C PRO A 48 5.64 8.38 13.24
N LEU A 49 6.86 7.83 13.15
CA LEU A 49 7.40 7.35 11.88
C LEU A 49 6.70 6.08 11.39
N ASN A 50 6.36 5.17 12.31
CA ASN A 50 5.61 3.96 11.96
C ASN A 50 4.18 4.30 11.54
N GLU A 51 3.56 5.31 12.15
CA GLU A 51 2.26 5.82 11.70
C GLU A 51 2.36 6.42 10.27
N LEU A 52 3.42 7.18 9.97
CA LEU A 52 3.67 7.65 8.59
C LEU A 52 3.85 6.50 7.58
N VAL A 53 4.52 5.42 8.00
CA VAL A 53 4.67 4.19 7.18
C VAL A 53 3.31 3.54 6.92
N GLU A 54 2.46 3.43 7.95
CA GLU A 54 1.12 2.85 7.83
C GLU A 54 0.24 3.67 6.88
N ILE A 55 0.23 5.00 7.02
CA ILE A 55 -0.50 5.90 6.12
C ILE A 55 -0.01 5.74 4.67
N HIS A 56 1.31 5.71 4.47
CA HIS A 56 1.89 5.51 3.14
C HIS A 56 1.44 4.20 2.50
N ASN A 57 1.58 3.10 3.25
CA ASN A 57 1.24 1.78 2.77
C ASN A 57 -0.28 1.64 2.54
N GLY A 58 -1.11 2.31 3.33
CA GLY A 58 -2.57 2.35 3.14
C GLY A 58 -2.97 2.94 1.78
N ILE A 59 -2.37 4.07 1.37
CA ILE A 59 -2.66 4.63 0.03
C ILE A 59 -2.18 3.65 -1.07
N ALA A 60 -1.01 3.04 -0.90
CA ALA A 60 -0.46 2.10 -1.88
C ALA A 60 -1.32 0.85 -2.05
N GLU A 61 -1.89 0.37 -0.95
CA GLU A 61 -2.82 -0.74 -0.93
C GLU A 61 -4.14 -0.40 -1.61
N SER A 62 -4.78 0.71 -1.23
CA SER A 62 -6.06 1.10 -1.83
C SER A 62 -5.93 1.38 -3.32
N GLU A 63 -4.77 1.86 -3.77
CA GLU A 63 -4.47 2.00 -5.19
C GLU A 63 -4.45 0.65 -5.93
N GLU A 64 -3.76 -0.34 -5.38
CA GLU A 64 -3.75 -1.70 -5.94
C GLU A 64 -5.16 -2.30 -5.95
N ASN A 65 -5.91 -2.09 -4.87
CA ASN A 65 -7.27 -2.60 -4.71
C ASN A 65 -8.23 -1.97 -5.73
N LEU A 66 -8.12 -0.67 -6.00
CA LEU A 66 -8.93 0.00 -7.01
C LEU A 66 -8.65 -0.56 -8.41
N LYS A 67 -7.37 -0.72 -8.77
CA LYS A 67 -6.97 -1.31 -10.06
C LYS A 67 -7.43 -2.78 -10.16
N SER A 68 -7.31 -3.54 -9.08
CA SER A 68 -7.73 -4.94 -9.02
C SER A 68 -9.25 -5.06 -9.19
N ALA A 69 -10.03 -4.22 -8.50
CA ALA A 69 -11.48 -4.17 -8.63
C ALA A 69 -11.93 -3.76 -10.03
N ALA A 70 -11.23 -2.81 -10.67
CA ALA A 70 -11.53 -2.40 -12.04
C ALA A 70 -11.24 -3.53 -13.04
N ALA A 71 -10.15 -4.28 -12.85
CA ALA A 71 -9.87 -5.48 -13.63
C ALA A 71 -10.94 -6.57 -13.40
N ALA A 72 -11.38 -6.78 -12.15
CA ALA A 72 -12.42 -7.76 -11.81
C ALA A 72 -13.74 -7.47 -12.52
N LEU A 73 -14.14 -6.19 -12.58
CA LEU A 73 -15.32 -5.73 -13.31
C LEU A 73 -15.23 -6.03 -14.82
N GLN A 74 -14.03 -6.03 -15.39
CA GLN A 74 -13.79 -6.44 -16.78
C GLN A 74 -13.74 -7.97 -16.97
N GLY A 75 -14.05 -8.75 -15.94
CA GLY A 75 -14.09 -10.22 -15.97
C GLY A 75 -12.75 -10.89 -15.67
N GLU A 76 -11.74 -10.13 -15.25
CA GLU A 76 -10.43 -10.67 -14.92
C GLU A 76 -10.44 -11.44 -13.60
N THR A 77 -9.58 -12.45 -13.53
CA THR A 77 -9.31 -13.26 -12.35
C THR A 77 -8.63 -12.42 -11.28
N GLN A 78 -9.04 -12.64 -10.05
CA GLN A 78 -8.60 -11.98 -8.83
C GLN A 78 -7.94 -12.98 -7.90
N VAL A 79 -7.11 -12.46 -6.99
CA VAL A 79 -6.48 -13.24 -5.93
C VAL A 79 -7.22 -12.99 -4.62
N ARG A 80 -7.64 -14.05 -3.94
CA ARG A 80 -8.12 -13.98 -2.56
C ARG A 80 -7.13 -14.65 -1.65
N PHE A 81 -6.76 -13.92 -0.60
CA PHE A 81 -5.94 -14.40 0.48
C PHE A 81 -6.83 -14.72 1.69
N THR A 82 -6.47 -15.75 2.46
CA THR A 82 -7.17 -16.09 3.71
C THR A 82 -6.18 -16.56 4.77
N VAL A 83 -6.47 -16.25 6.03
CA VAL A 83 -5.74 -16.77 7.19
C VAL A 83 -6.69 -17.65 8.00
N GLY A 84 -6.39 -18.95 8.02
CA GLY A 84 -7.15 -19.97 8.74
C GLY A 84 -6.67 -20.19 10.17
N HIS A 85 -7.16 -21.26 10.79
CA HIS A 85 -6.79 -21.65 12.14
C HIS A 85 -5.26 -21.85 12.27
N GLY A 86 -4.69 -21.35 13.37
CA GLY A 86 -3.25 -21.42 13.62
C GLY A 86 -2.39 -20.50 12.74
N GLY A 87 -2.99 -19.48 12.10
CA GLY A 87 -2.28 -18.52 11.26
C GLY A 87 -1.97 -19.02 9.85
N ARG A 88 -2.48 -20.20 9.45
CA ARG A 88 -2.19 -20.76 8.13
C ARG A 88 -2.71 -19.86 7.01
N ALA A 89 -1.82 -19.49 6.11
CA ALA A 89 -2.14 -18.73 4.92
C ALA A 89 -2.61 -19.64 3.77
N ALA A 90 -3.59 -19.20 3.00
CA ALA A 90 -4.02 -19.84 1.77
C ALA A 90 -4.41 -18.81 0.71
N LEU A 91 -4.14 -19.14 -0.55
CA LEU A 91 -4.44 -18.33 -1.72
C LEU A 91 -5.36 -19.10 -2.66
N VAL A 92 -6.38 -18.40 -3.17
CA VAL A 92 -7.27 -18.93 -4.22
C VAL A 92 -7.45 -17.89 -5.32
N LEU A 93 -7.59 -18.37 -6.55
CA LEU A 93 -8.00 -17.54 -7.68
C LEU A 93 -9.52 -17.58 -7.82
N TRP A 94 -10.14 -16.42 -8.07
CA TRP A 94 -11.58 -16.30 -8.26
C TRP A 94 -11.91 -15.23 -9.30
N LYS A 95 -13.12 -15.25 -9.86
CA LYS A 95 -13.63 -14.18 -10.75
C LYS A 95 -15.13 -13.99 -10.57
N PHE A 96 -15.68 -12.92 -11.11
CA PHE A 96 -17.13 -12.81 -11.26
C PHE A 96 -17.60 -13.64 -12.45
N ASP A 97 -18.68 -14.39 -12.26
CA ASP A 97 -19.36 -15.09 -13.34
C ASP A 97 -20.30 -14.14 -14.12
N LYS A 98 -21.01 -14.68 -15.12
CA LYS A 98 -21.95 -13.91 -15.95
C LYS A 98 -23.17 -13.38 -15.19
N LYS A 99 -23.37 -13.78 -13.93
CA LYS A 99 -24.44 -13.36 -13.04
C LYS A 99 -23.89 -12.51 -11.89
N ASP A 100 -22.67 -11.98 -12.03
CA ASP A 100 -21.98 -11.18 -11.04
C ASP A 100 -21.79 -11.92 -9.69
N GLN A 101 -21.73 -13.26 -9.72
CA GLN A 101 -21.44 -14.09 -8.55
C GLN A 101 -19.97 -14.46 -8.49
N VAL A 102 -19.45 -14.58 -7.28
CA VAL A 102 -18.08 -15.06 -7.05
C VAL A 102 -17.96 -16.53 -7.46
N HIS A 103 -17.07 -16.81 -8.40
CA HIS A 103 -16.68 -18.15 -8.82
C HIS A 103 -15.21 -18.40 -8.48
N VAL A 104 -14.93 -19.35 -7.61
CA VAL A 104 -13.56 -19.79 -7.31
C VAL A 104 -13.13 -20.78 -8.38
N LEU A 105 -11.96 -20.54 -8.98
CA LEU A 105 -11.48 -21.34 -10.11
C LEU A 105 -11.19 -22.77 -9.65
N THR A 106 -11.59 -23.75 -10.46
CA THR A 106 -11.13 -25.14 -10.30
C THR A 106 -9.64 -25.24 -10.66
N PRO A 107 -8.96 -26.35 -10.30
CA PRO A 107 -7.57 -26.56 -10.71
C PRO A 107 -7.36 -26.47 -12.23
N GLU A 108 -8.30 -27.00 -13.02
CA GLU A 108 -8.26 -26.97 -14.48
C GLU A 108 -8.42 -25.55 -15.03
N GLU A 109 -9.41 -24.80 -14.51
CA GLU A 109 -9.62 -23.39 -14.91
C GLU A 109 -8.43 -22.50 -14.52
N ARG A 110 -7.83 -22.78 -13.37
CA ARG A 110 -6.61 -22.11 -12.92
C ARG A 110 -5.46 -22.42 -13.88
N ASP A 111 -5.23 -23.68 -14.23
CA ASP A 111 -4.15 -24.05 -15.15
C ASP A 111 -4.36 -23.44 -16.54
N GLU A 112 -5.60 -23.39 -17.03
CA GLU A 112 -5.95 -22.66 -18.25
C GLU A 112 -5.61 -21.17 -18.13
N LYS A 113 -6.01 -20.50 -17.05
CA LYS A 113 -5.69 -19.08 -16.82
C LYS A 113 -4.18 -18.83 -16.78
N LEU A 114 -3.44 -19.67 -16.06
CA LEU A 114 -1.99 -19.52 -15.91
C LEU A 114 -1.23 -19.87 -17.19
N SER A 115 -1.81 -20.66 -18.10
CA SER A 115 -1.19 -21.00 -19.40
C SER A 115 -1.09 -19.81 -20.36
N PHE A 116 -1.80 -18.71 -20.08
CA PHE A 116 -1.79 -17.50 -20.91
C PHE A 116 -0.43 -16.77 -20.92
N SER A 117 0.39 -16.93 -19.87
CA SER A 117 1.67 -16.25 -19.73
C SER A 117 2.63 -17.02 -18.82
N GLU A 118 3.87 -17.21 -19.28
CA GLU A 118 4.94 -17.81 -18.46
C GLU A 118 5.24 -16.97 -17.20
N ASP A 119 5.23 -15.65 -17.33
CA ASP A 119 5.42 -14.74 -16.20
C ASP A 119 4.29 -14.87 -15.17
N LEU A 120 3.03 -14.96 -15.63
CA LEU A 120 1.90 -15.17 -14.73
C LEU A 120 2.00 -16.51 -13.99
N ARG A 121 2.37 -17.57 -14.70
CA ARG A 121 2.61 -18.89 -14.11
C ARG A 121 3.71 -18.83 -13.04
N ALA A 122 4.84 -18.22 -13.37
CA ALA A 122 5.97 -18.08 -12.45
C ALA A 122 5.62 -17.25 -11.20
N ALA A 123 4.83 -16.18 -11.35
CA ALA A 123 4.37 -15.38 -10.22
C ALA A 123 3.39 -16.15 -9.31
N PHE A 124 2.51 -16.96 -9.90
CA PHE A 124 1.63 -17.85 -9.14
C PHE A 124 2.43 -18.89 -8.37
N ASP A 125 3.34 -19.60 -9.04
CA ASP A 125 4.19 -20.63 -8.42
C ASP A 125 5.06 -20.03 -7.29
N THR A 126 5.58 -18.81 -7.47
CA THR A 126 6.31 -18.08 -6.42
C THR A 126 5.42 -17.75 -5.22
N SER A 127 4.17 -17.35 -5.46
CA SER A 127 3.20 -17.07 -4.40
C SER A 127 2.86 -18.33 -3.60
N GLU A 128 2.60 -19.45 -4.27
CA GLU A 128 2.35 -20.74 -3.60
C GLU A 128 3.56 -21.23 -2.80
N ASN A 129 4.77 -21.07 -3.35
CA ASN A 129 6.00 -21.47 -2.67
C ASN A 129 6.27 -20.63 -1.42
N THR A 130 6.08 -19.31 -1.47
CA THR A 130 6.26 -18.44 -0.29
C THR A 130 5.22 -18.74 0.79
N ILE A 131 3.97 -18.99 0.42
CA ILE A 131 2.91 -19.42 1.35
C ILE A 131 3.25 -20.79 1.98
N THR A 132 3.73 -21.74 1.18
CA THR A 132 4.15 -23.06 1.67
C THR A 132 5.29 -22.94 2.68
N ASN A 133 6.29 -22.08 2.39
CA ASN A 133 7.40 -21.83 3.29
C ASN A 133 6.93 -21.20 4.61
N LEU A 134 6.04 -20.19 4.55
CA LEU A 134 5.44 -19.59 5.74
C LEU A 134 4.70 -20.62 6.58
N ASN A 135 3.81 -21.40 5.97
CA ASN A 135 3.03 -22.44 6.66
C ASN A 135 3.93 -23.52 7.27
N THR A 136 5.01 -23.91 6.59
CA THR A 136 5.99 -24.87 7.11
C THR A 136 6.73 -24.30 8.33
N ALA A 137 7.11 -23.03 8.27
CA ALA A 137 7.78 -22.35 9.38
C ALA A 137 6.85 -22.10 10.57
N LEU A 138 5.53 -21.95 10.36
CA LEU A 138 4.55 -21.92 11.45
C LEU A 138 4.47 -23.26 12.18
N GLU A 139 4.48 -24.38 11.45
CA GLU A 139 4.43 -25.72 12.03
C GLU A 139 5.72 -26.06 12.77
N LYS A 140 6.87 -25.59 12.26
CA LYS A 140 8.18 -25.81 12.85
C LYS A 140 8.99 -24.51 12.85
N PRO A 141 8.83 -23.66 13.87
CA PRO A 141 9.54 -22.40 13.94
C PRO A 141 11.07 -22.60 13.96
N PRO A 142 11.85 -21.73 13.27
CA PRO A 142 13.29 -21.84 13.21
C PRO A 142 14.00 -21.57 14.55
N THR A 143 13.39 -20.81 15.45
CA THR A 143 13.93 -20.50 16.79
C THR A 143 12.87 -20.68 17.88
N ASP A 144 13.27 -20.54 19.15
CA ASP A 144 12.35 -20.54 20.30
C ASP A 144 11.74 -19.16 20.57
N GLU A 145 11.99 -18.16 19.72
CA GLU A 145 11.41 -16.82 19.88
C GLU A 145 9.89 -16.83 19.63
N PRO A 146 9.11 -15.85 20.12
CA PRO A 146 7.69 -15.78 19.78
C PRO A 146 7.48 -15.63 18.27
N VAL A 147 6.58 -16.43 17.69
CA VAL A 147 6.14 -16.29 16.28
C VAL A 147 5.32 -15.01 16.12
N CYS A 148 5.42 -14.37 14.96
CA CYS A 148 4.59 -13.22 14.64
C CYS A 148 3.11 -13.60 14.55
N GLU A 149 2.24 -12.73 15.05
CA GLU A 149 0.80 -12.82 14.85
C GLU A 149 0.45 -11.92 13.67
N TYR A 150 -0.39 -12.42 12.77
CA TYR A 150 -0.86 -11.67 11.62
C TYR A 150 -2.30 -12.06 11.27
N ALA A 151 -2.97 -11.15 10.59
CA ALA A 151 -4.32 -11.34 10.08
C ALA A 151 -4.36 -11.02 8.58
N GLU A 152 -5.37 -11.55 7.88
CA GLU A 152 -5.69 -11.04 6.56
C GLU A 152 -6.42 -9.70 6.71
N LYS A 153 -5.94 -8.69 5.98
CA LYS A 153 -6.55 -7.37 5.91
C LYS A 153 -6.41 -6.87 4.47
N HIS A 154 -7.52 -6.49 3.83
CA HIS A 154 -7.57 -5.97 2.45
C HIS A 154 -6.82 -6.83 1.42
N GLY A 155 -6.84 -8.15 1.59
CA GLY A 155 -6.22 -9.13 0.73
C GLY A 155 -4.73 -9.36 1.03
N ARG A 156 -4.16 -8.79 2.09
CA ARG A 156 -2.76 -8.93 2.46
C ARG A 156 -2.59 -9.51 3.86
N LEU A 157 -1.41 -9.99 4.16
CA LEU A 157 -1.04 -10.36 5.53
C LEU A 157 -0.55 -9.13 6.30
N PHE A 158 -1.32 -8.75 7.32
CA PHE A 158 -0.97 -7.67 8.23
C PHE A 158 -0.45 -8.24 9.54
N VAL A 159 0.82 -7.95 9.87
CA VAL A 159 1.44 -8.35 11.14
C VAL A 159 0.82 -7.54 12.27
N THR A 160 -0.02 -8.17 13.09
CA THR A 160 -0.65 -7.56 14.27
C THR A 160 0.28 -7.55 15.47
N LYS A 161 1.24 -8.49 15.51
CA LYS A 161 2.28 -8.54 16.52
C LYS A 161 3.53 -9.16 15.94
N ARG A 162 4.64 -8.44 16.05
CA ARG A 162 5.92 -8.90 15.51
C ARG A 162 6.46 -10.11 16.26
N GLY A 163 7.23 -10.91 15.53
CA GLY A 163 7.94 -12.06 16.05
C GLY A 163 8.86 -12.65 15.00
N GLN A 164 9.34 -13.88 15.21
CA GLN A 164 9.94 -14.62 14.12
C GLN A 164 8.90 -14.81 12.99
N LEU A 165 9.36 -14.97 11.75
CA LEU A 165 8.57 -15.10 10.52
C LEU A 165 8.05 -13.78 9.90
N ASP A 166 8.26 -12.60 10.51
CA ASP A 166 7.93 -11.29 9.91
C ASP A 166 8.40 -11.17 8.44
N VAL A 167 9.61 -11.66 8.15
CA VAL A 167 10.19 -11.64 6.79
C VAL A 167 9.42 -12.54 5.83
N LEU A 168 8.99 -13.73 6.27
CA LEU A 168 8.22 -14.65 5.43
C LEU A 168 6.83 -14.09 5.11
N VAL A 169 6.21 -13.40 6.08
CA VAL A 169 4.95 -12.68 5.86
C VAL A 169 5.12 -11.61 4.78
N ARG A 170 6.21 -10.83 4.85
CA ARG A 170 6.54 -9.84 3.82
C ARG A 170 6.78 -10.47 2.46
N ASP A 171 7.54 -11.57 2.40
CA ASP A 171 7.86 -12.25 1.15
C ASP A 171 6.60 -12.80 0.46
N VAL A 172 5.60 -13.26 1.24
CA VAL A 172 4.27 -13.61 0.75
C VAL A 172 3.56 -12.39 0.13
N ASN A 173 3.49 -11.26 0.85
CA ASN A 173 2.85 -10.05 0.31
C ASN A 173 3.50 -9.58 -1.00
N VAL A 174 4.84 -9.61 -1.09
CA VAL A 174 5.58 -9.22 -2.31
C VAL A 174 5.27 -10.17 -3.48
N ALA A 175 5.23 -11.48 -3.23
CA ALA A 175 4.91 -12.46 -4.27
C ALA A 175 3.47 -12.27 -4.78
N VAL A 176 2.51 -12.12 -3.86
CA VAL A 176 1.09 -11.91 -4.19
C VAL A 176 0.86 -10.60 -4.93
N PHE A 177 1.54 -9.52 -4.54
CA PHE A 177 1.48 -8.23 -5.25
C PHE A 177 1.93 -8.38 -6.72
N THR A 178 3.00 -9.13 -6.95
CA THR A 178 3.49 -9.39 -8.31
C THR A 178 2.46 -10.16 -9.14
N LEU A 179 1.85 -11.19 -8.55
CA LEU A 179 0.77 -11.96 -9.19
C LEU A 179 -0.43 -11.07 -9.55
N ARG A 180 -0.90 -10.23 -8.62
CA ARG A 180 -2.00 -9.29 -8.86
C ARG A 180 -1.69 -8.31 -9.97
N LYS A 181 -0.48 -7.76 -9.99
CA LYS A 181 -0.02 -6.85 -11.04
C LYS A 181 -0.13 -7.47 -12.42
N LEU A 182 0.33 -8.72 -12.57
CA LEU A 182 0.25 -9.43 -13.85
C LEU A 182 -1.20 -9.73 -14.26
N LEU A 183 -2.08 -10.03 -13.31
CA LEU A 183 -3.52 -10.20 -13.58
C LEU A 183 -4.15 -8.88 -14.05
N MET A 184 -3.92 -7.77 -13.35
CA MET A 184 -4.43 -6.45 -13.75
C MET A 184 -3.94 -6.03 -15.14
N MET A 185 -2.69 -6.34 -15.49
CA MET A 185 -2.15 -6.09 -16.83
C MET A 185 -2.88 -6.85 -17.93
N GLN A 186 -3.42 -8.06 -17.66
CA GLN A 186 -4.22 -8.80 -18.64
C GLN A 186 -5.58 -8.14 -18.92
N ALA A 187 -6.11 -7.38 -17.96
CA ALA A 187 -7.27 -6.52 -18.14
C ALA A 187 -6.92 -5.12 -18.67
N HIS A 188 -5.66 -4.85 -19.02
CA HIS A 188 -5.21 -3.51 -19.40
C HIS A 188 -5.48 -2.42 -18.34
N VAL A 189 -5.53 -2.80 -17.05
CA VAL A 189 -5.64 -1.86 -15.94
C VAL A 189 -4.26 -1.70 -15.31
N THR A 190 -3.54 -0.66 -15.73
CA THR A 190 -2.14 -0.40 -15.33
C THR A 190 -1.97 0.86 -14.50
N SER A 191 -2.98 1.74 -14.49
CA SER A 191 -2.95 3.05 -13.84
C SER A 191 -4.20 3.34 -13.00
N LEU A 192 -4.08 4.29 -12.08
CA LEU A 192 -5.23 4.86 -11.36
C LEU A 192 -6.19 5.55 -12.32
N THR A 193 -5.67 6.25 -13.34
CA THR A 193 -6.49 6.91 -14.35
C THR A 193 -7.43 5.90 -15.03
N GLU A 194 -6.92 4.76 -15.50
CA GLU A 194 -7.72 3.72 -16.16
C GLU A 194 -8.79 3.14 -15.23
N ALA A 195 -8.42 2.77 -13.99
CA ALA A 195 -9.35 2.23 -13.01
C ALA A 195 -10.47 3.22 -12.67
N THR A 196 -10.11 4.51 -12.54
CA THR A 196 -11.07 5.58 -12.25
C THR A 196 -11.98 5.83 -13.45
N THR A 197 -11.46 5.85 -14.68
CA THR A 197 -12.29 5.99 -15.88
C THR A 197 -13.30 4.85 -16.00
N ILE A 198 -12.91 3.62 -15.66
CA ILE A 198 -13.84 2.48 -15.62
C ILE A 198 -14.94 2.72 -14.58
N LEU A 199 -14.59 3.15 -13.36
CA LEU A 199 -15.58 3.47 -12.33
C LEU A 199 -16.56 4.55 -12.79
N LEU A 200 -16.06 5.66 -13.31
CA LEU A 200 -16.90 6.79 -13.72
C LEU A 200 -17.88 6.39 -14.84
N LYS A 201 -17.45 5.52 -15.77
CA LYS A 201 -18.32 4.96 -16.80
C LYS A 201 -19.44 4.10 -16.23
N GLU A 202 -19.16 3.21 -15.28
CA GLU A 202 -20.22 2.41 -14.65
C GLU A 202 -21.19 3.26 -13.83
N LEU A 203 -20.68 4.28 -13.12
CA LEU A 203 -21.52 5.17 -12.32
C LEU A 203 -22.44 6.04 -13.19
N ALA A 204 -22.02 6.36 -14.42
CA ALA A 204 -22.84 7.08 -15.40
C ALA A 204 -24.12 6.33 -15.81
N GLU A 205 -24.14 5.00 -15.66
CA GLU A 205 -25.30 4.17 -16.01
C GLU A 205 -26.37 4.15 -14.90
N VAL A 206 -26.10 4.76 -13.74
CA VAL A 206 -27.03 4.83 -12.62
C VAL A 206 -27.99 6.01 -12.80
N GLU A 207 -29.30 5.74 -12.76
CA GLU A 207 -30.39 6.67 -13.13
C GLU A 207 -30.34 8.06 -12.45
N ASP A 208 -29.77 8.17 -11.26
CA ASP A 208 -29.71 9.41 -10.46
C ASP A 208 -28.30 10.05 -10.39
N ILE A 209 -27.33 9.54 -11.15
CA ILE A 209 -25.95 10.05 -11.16
C ILE A 209 -25.70 10.78 -12.47
N GLY A 210 -25.34 12.06 -12.38
CA GLY A 210 -24.94 12.85 -13.54
C GLY A 210 -23.48 12.60 -13.94
N GLU A 211 -22.94 13.44 -14.82
CA GLU A 211 -21.52 13.41 -15.14
C GLU A 211 -20.71 13.82 -13.89
N LEU A 212 -19.98 12.84 -13.34
CA LEU A 212 -19.18 13.04 -12.14
C LEU A 212 -17.88 13.75 -12.48
N SER A 213 -17.51 14.71 -11.65
CA SER A 213 -16.18 15.34 -11.67
C SER A 213 -15.43 15.06 -10.37
N ILE A 214 -14.12 15.23 -10.41
CA ILE A 214 -13.26 15.05 -9.23
C ILE A 214 -12.55 16.37 -8.95
N ALA A 215 -12.63 16.83 -7.71
CA ALA A 215 -11.99 18.04 -7.22
C ALA A 215 -11.06 17.72 -6.04
N THR A 216 -10.11 18.61 -5.79
CA THR A 216 -9.22 18.55 -4.63
C THR A 216 -9.41 19.78 -3.76
N ASN A 217 -9.37 19.61 -2.45
CA ASN A 217 -9.33 20.74 -1.52
C ASN A 217 -7.90 21.33 -1.41
N GLU A 218 -7.75 22.44 -0.70
CA GLU A 218 -6.45 23.12 -0.52
C GLU A 218 -5.36 22.24 0.12
N LYS A 219 -5.77 21.21 0.88
CA LYS A 219 -4.87 20.25 1.53
C LYS A 219 -4.56 19.03 0.66
N GLY A 220 -5.21 18.89 -0.51
CA GLY A 220 -5.07 17.75 -1.42
C GLY A 220 -6.07 16.62 -1.18
N GLY A 221 -7.03 16.78 -0.27
CA GLY A 221 -8.10 15.80 -0.06
C GLY A 221 -9.02 15.74 -1.28
N ILE A 222 -9.46 14.52 -1.63
CA ILE A 222 -10.19 14.22 -2.86
C ILE A 222 -11.70 14.29 -2.62
N LYS A 223 -12.43 14.91 -3.54
CA LYS A 223 -13.89 15.00 -3.53
C LYS A 223 -14.46 14.57 -4.87
N ILE A 224 -15.48 13.72 -4.83
CA ILE A 224 -16.27 13.37 -6.00
C ILE A 224 -17.49 14.28 -6.03
N MET A 225 -17.74 14.90 -7.17
CA MET A 225 -18.77 15.92 -7.36
C MET A 225 -19.79 15.45 -8.40
N ASN A 226 -21.07 15.60 -8.09
CA ASN A 226 -22.18 15.46 -9.04
C ASN A 226 -22.75 16.86 -9.30
N GLY A 227 -22.35 17.48 -10.40
CA GLY A 227 -22.56 18.92 -10.60
C GLY A 227 -21.81 19.73 -9.53
N GLU A 228 -22.53 20.54 -8.75
CA GLU A 228 -21.95 21.33 -7.66
C GLU A 228 -22.01 20.65 -6.29
N GLU A 229 -22.70 19.51 -6.19
CA GLU A 229 -22.87 18.80 -4.91
C GLU A 229 -21.80 17.73 -4.72
N GLU A 230 -21.21 17.69 -3.53
CA GLU A 230 -20.30 16.62 -3.14
C GLU A 230 -21.08 15.31 -2.98
N MET A 231 -20.62 14.28 -3.68
CA MET A 231 -21.23 12.96 -3.70
C MET A 231 -20.45 11.98 -2.83
N ASP A 232 -21.13 11.42 -1.83
CA ASP A 232 -20.62 10.29 -1.06
C ASP A 232 -21.01 8.98 -1.74
N LEU A 233 -20.03 8.30 -2.34
CA LEU A 233 -20.23 7.06 -3.09
C LEU A 233 -20.89 5.95 -2.24
N ARG A 234 -20.70 5.95 -0.91
CA ARG A 234 -21.30 4.97 0.00
C ARG A 234 -22.83 5.01 0.02
N LYS A 235 -23.42 6.12 -0.45
CA LYS A 235 -24.87 6.31 -0.50
C LYS A 235 -25.51 5.70 -1.74
N ILE A 236 -24.71 5.27 -2.73
CA ILE A 236 -25.20 4.62 -3.94
C ILE A 236 -25.71 3.23 -3.57
N LYS A 237 -26.95 2.92 -3.95
CA LYS A 237 -27.62 1.65 -3.59
C LYS A 237 -27.82 0.77 -4.82
N LYS A 238 -27.95 -0.54 -4.58
CA LYS A 238 -28.31 -1.56 -5.59
C LYS A 238 -27.30 -1.67 -6.75
N LEU A 239 -26.02 -1.45 -6.47
CA LEU A 239 -24.96 -1.73 -7.43
C LEU A 239 -24.81 -3.24 -7.62
N ARG A 240 -24.44 -3.64 -8.84
CA ARG A 240 -23.98 -5.00 -9.13
C ARG A 240 -22.70 -5.26 -8.32
N ALA A 241 -22.45 -6.51 -7.92
CA ALA A 241 -21.34 -6.83 -7.01
C ALA A 241 -19.95 -6.35 -7.49
N PRO A 242 -19.58 -6.47 -8.79
CA PRO A 242 -18.29 -5.97 -9.27
C PRO A 242 -18.18 -4.44 -9.20
N VAL A 243 -19.28 -3.72 -9.46
CA VAL A 243 -19.34 -2.26 -9.39
C VAL A 243 -19.27 -1.80 -7.92
N ALA A 244 -19.96 -2.50 -7.02
CA ALA A 244 -19.89 -2.25 -5.58
C ALA A 244 -18.45 -2.42 -5.07
N GLN A 245 -17.75 -3.48 -5.46
CA GLN A 245 -16.34 -3.68 -5.10
C GLN A 245 -15.45 -2.52 -5.58
N LEU A 246 -15.67 -2.03 -6.81
CA LEU A 246 -14.91 -0.92 -7.36
C LEU A 246 -15.20 0.40 -6.63
N VAL A 247 -16.46 0.65 -6.27
CA VAL A 247 -16.88 1.78 -5.44
C VAL A 247 -16.23 1.72 -4.06
N ASP A 248 -16.26 0.57 -3.39
CA ASP A 248 -15.67 0.37 -2.08
C ASP A 248 -14.15 0.63 -2.09
N ALA A 249 -13.46 0.17 -3.14
CA ALA A 249 -12.03 0.42 -3.31
C ALA A 249 -11.70 1.91 -3.55
N MET A 250 -12.55 2.64 -4.29
CA MET A 250 -12.40 4.10 -4.47
C MET A 250 -12.62 4.83 -3.16
N VAL A 251 -13.63 4.43 -2.40
CA VAL A 251 -13.92 4.97 -1.07
C VAL A 251 -12.72 4.79 -0.14
N GLU A 252 -12.12 3.60 -0.11
CA GLU A 252 -10.95 3.30 0.72
C GLU A 252 -9.75 4.18 0.33
N LEU A 253 -9.51 4.38 -0.98
CA LEU A 253 -8.45 5.28 -1.46
C LEU A 253 -8.68 6.72 -1.00
N ILE A 254 -9.92 7.23 -1.10
CA ILE A 254 -10.28 8.58 -0.65
C ILE A 254 -10.06 8.72 0.86
N ASP A 255 -10.47 7.73 1.66
CA ASP A 255 -10.31 7.76 3.12
C ASP A 255 -8.83 7.74 3.54
N ASN A 256 -8.01 6.93 2.87
CA ASN A 256 -6.57 6.87 3.13
C ASN A 256 -5.86 8.16 2.71
N VAL A 257 -6.28 8.78 1.59
CA VAL A 257 -5.80 10.11 1.21
C VAL A 257 -6.25 11.16 2.22
N GLU A 258 -7.49 11.13 2.69
CA GLU A 258 -7.99 12.07 3.70
C GLU A 258 -7.23 11.94 5.03
N THR A 259 -6.96 10.71 5.46
CA THR A 259 -6.10 10.42 6.62
C THR A 259 -4.70 10.99 6.43
N ALA A 260 -4.13 10.86 5.23
CA ALA A 260 -2.82 11.40 4.94
C ALA A 260 -2.78 12.93 4.97
N VAL A 261 -3.73 13.62 4.33
CA VAL A 261 -3.74 15.10 4.29
C VAL A 261 -4.02 15.73 5.66
N THR A 262 -4.68 14.99 6.56
CA THR A 262 -4.95 15.45 7.92
C THR A 262 -3.82 15.14 8.89
N SER A 263 -3.24 13.94 8.87
CA SER A 263 -2.27 13.49 9.88
C SER A 263 -0.80 13.73 9.50
N VAL A 264 -0.43 13.65 8.21
CA VAL A 264 0.98 13.73 7.78
C VAL A 264 1.68 15.03 8.21
N PRO A 265 1.05 16.23 8.15
CA PRO A 265 1.71 17.46 8.58
C PRO A 265 2.16 17.43 10.05
N GLU A 266 1.30 16.98 10.96
CA GLU A 266 1.61 16.91 12.39
C GLU A 266 2.65 15.82 12.68
N LEU A 267 2.52 14.66 12.04
CA LEU A 267 3.49 13.57 12.15
C LEU A 267 4.86 13.95 11.60
N ALA A 268 4.91 14.77 10.54
CA ALA A 268 6.16 15.29 9.99
C ALA A 268 6.88 16.23 10.95
N GLU A 269 6.13 17.13 11.61
CA GLU A 269 6.68 18.02 12.63
C GLU A 269 7.22 17.25 13.82
N SER A 270 6.43 16.30 14.34
CA SER A 270 6.84 15.41 15.43
C SER A 270 8.10 14.61 15.07
N SER A 271 8.13 14.01 13.88
CA SER A 271 9.28 13.26 13.37
C SER A 271 10.53 14.14 13.25
N ALA A 272 10.39 15.38 12.77
CA ALA A 272 11.50 16.31 12.64
C ALA A 272 12.08 16.70 14.01
N ALA A 273 11.23 16.96 15.00
CA ALA A 273 11.65 17.26 16.37
C ALA A 273 12.47 16.11 16.98
N PHE A 274 11.98 14.87 16.86
CA PHE A 274 12.71 13.68 17.33
C PHE A 274 14.05 13.49 16.60
N VAL A 275 14.10 13.73 15.28
CA VAL A 275 15.34 13.65 14.51
C VAL A 275 16.36 14.66 15.04
N GLU A 276 15.98 15.91 15.29
CA GLU A 276 16.89 16.92 15.84
C GLU A 276 17.41 16.55 17.23
N GLU A 277 16.54 16.10 18.14
CA GLU A 277 16.95 15.68 19.48
C GLU A 277 17.91 14.49 19.44
N SER A 278 17.66 13.53 18.54
CA SER A 278 18.45 12.31 18.41
C SER A 278 19.92 12.55 18.03
N LYS A 279 20.23 13.65 17.33
CA LYS A 279 21.60 14.00 16.89
C LYS A 279 22.57 14.20 18.06
N GLY A 280 22.06 14.60 19.23
CA GLY A 280 22.87 14.81 20.43
C GLY A 280 23.17 13.52 21.20
N LEU A 281 22.42 12.44 20.96
CA LEU A 281 22.53 11.20 21.75
C LEU A 281 23.88 10.48 21.60
N PRO A 282 24.50 10.39 20.41
CA PRO A 282 25.81 9.76 20.28
C PRO A 282 26.90 10.37 21.18
N ALA A 283 26.87 11.69 21.39
CA ALA A 283 27.84 12.37 22.25
C ALA A 283 27.65 12.04 23.75
N LYS A 284 26.42 11.68 24.15
CA LYS A 284 26.04 11.39 25.54
C LYS A 284 26.31 9.94 25.96
N ILE A 285 26.69 9.05 25.02
CA ILE A 285 26.90 7.62 25.30
C ILE A 285 27.91 7.36 26.44
N PRO A 286 29.11 7.98 26.47
CA PRO A 286 30.10 7.64 27.50
C PRO A 286 29.60 7.90 28.92
N GLU A 287 28.91 9.01 29.11
CA GLU A 287 28.27 9.38 30.38
C GLU A 287 27.10 8.44 30.71
N ALA A 288 26.21 8.21 29.73
CA ALA A 288 25.04 7.35 29.92
C ALA A 288 25.41 5.91 30.26
N VAL A 289 26.44 5.33 29.64
CA VAL A 289 26.96 3.99 29.96
C VAL A 289 27.49 3.93 31.39
N SER A 290 28.26 4.95 31.80
CA SER A 290 28.84 5.05 33.14
C SER A 290 27.74 5.14 34.22
N SER A 291 26.68 5.90 33.95
CA SER A 291 25.54 6.08 34.85
C SER A 291 24.57 4.88 34.87
N SER A 292 24.57 4.05 33.82
CA SER A 292 23.66 2.89 33.70
C SER A 292 24.20 1.61 34.34
N GLY A 293 25.39 1.65 34.97
CA GLY A 293 26.02 0.46 35.55
C GLY A 293 26.47 -0.58 34.51
N LEU A 294 26.54 -0.20 33.23
CA LEU A 294 27.01 -1.05 32.16
C LEU A 294 28.55 -1.11 32.17
N GLY A 295 29.10 -2.29 31.88
CA GLY A 295 30.55 -2.46 31.76
C GLY A 295 31.14 -1.71 30.56
N ILE A 296 32.43 -1.36 30.63
CA ILE A 296 33.17 -0.65 29.56
C ILE A 296 33.06 -1.37 28.20
N SER A 297 32.96 -2.71 28.22
CA SER A 297 32.79 -3.53 27.01
C SER A 297 31.45 -3.36 26.30
N GLU A 298 30.43 -2.79 26.95
CA GLU A 298 29.11 -2.54 26.36
C GLU A 298 29.04 -1.19 25.63
N MET A 299 29.97 -0.27 25.88
CA MET A 299 30.00 1.06 25.26
C MET A 299 30.01 1.01 23.73
N PRO A 300 30.82 0.17 23.05
CA PRO A 300 30.78 0.07 21.59
C PRO A 300 29.45 -0.49 21.05
N LYS A 301 28.77 -1.36 21.80
CA LYS A 301 27.47 -1.93 21.42
C LYS A 301 26.37 -0.88 21.52
N ALA A 302 26.32 -0.15 22.64
CA ALA A 302 25.40 0.96 22.84
C ALA A 302 25.60 2.05 21.77
N ALA A 303 26.86 2.38 21.43
CA ALA A 303 27.16 3.34 20.38
C ALA A 303 26.70 2.89 18.99
N THR A 304 26.92 1.62 18.66
CA THR A 304 26.46 1.04 17.40
C THR A 304 24.94 1.06 17.29
N ALA A 305 24.23 0.66 18.36
CA ALA A 305 22.77 0.67 18.42
C ALA A 305 22.21 2.09 18.30
N THR A 306 22.72 3.03 19.10
CA THR A 306 22.32 4.45 19.09
C THR A 306 22.50 5.06 17.70
N THR A 307 23.68 4.88 17.08
CA THR A 307 23.95 5.39 15.73
C THR A 307 23.01 4.79 14.69
N SER A 308 22.71 3.49 14.81
CA SER A 308 21.75 2.81 13.92
C SER A 308 20.34 3.38 14.07
N ASN A 309 19.91 3.64 15.30
CA ASN A 309 18.57 4.18 15.59
C ASN A 309 18.44 5.63 15.11
N VAL A 310 19.44 6.49 15.36
CA VAL A 310 19.50 7.86 14.82
C VAL A 310 19.39 7.84 13.30
N LYS A 311 20.12 6.92 12.64
CA LYS A 311 20.02 6.74 11.19
C LYS A 311 18.63 6.29 10.76
N ALA A 312 18.00 5.37 11.49
CA ALA A 312 16.65 4.92 11.18
C ALA A 312 15.62 6.06 11.29
N LEU A 313 15.68 6.85 12.36
CA LEU A 313 14.83 8.03 12.55
C LEU A 313 15.04 9.09 11.48
N SER A 314 16.28 9.27 10.99
CA SER A 314 16.58 10.23 9.92
C SER A 314 15.88 9.94 8.59
N ASN A 315 15.21 8.80 8.45
CA ASN A 315 14.35 8.50 7.29
C ASN A 315 12.98 9.19 7.34
N GLY A 316 12.53 9.69 8.50
CA GLY A 316 11.21 10.34 8.65
C GLY A 316 10.87 11.35 7.55
N PRO A 317 11.73 12.36 7.29
CA PRO A 317 11.49 13.34 6.22
C PRO A 317 11.36 12.73 4.81
N LYS A 318 12.02 11.60 4.53
CA LYS A 318 11.88 10.90 3.25
C LYS A 318 10.53 10.23 3.12
N ILE A 319 10.06 9.58 4.19
CA ILE A 319 8.75 8.93 4.26
C ILE A 319 7.65 9.97 4.10
N THR A 320 7.69 11.06 4.88
CA THR A 320 6.77 12.19 4.75
C THR A 320 6.69 12.68 3.29
N ARG A 321 7.85 12.95 2.67
CA ARG A 321 7.89 13.42 1.28
C ARG A 321 7.28 12.40 0.31
N ALA A 322 7.60 11.12 0.46
CA ALA A 322 7.06 10.06 -0.37
C ALA A 322 5.52 9.98 -0.24
N THR A 323 4.98 10.06 0.97
CA THR A 323 3.54 10.06 1.23
C THR A 323 2.86 11.30 0.63
N THR A 324 3.44 12.50 0.79
CA THR A 324 2.90 13.72 0.15
C THR A 324 2.87 13.61 -1.37
N VAL A 325 3.93 13.09 -1.98
CA VAL A 325 3.97 12.85 -3.44
C VAL A 325 2.90 11.84 -3.85
N MET A 326 2.66 10.82 -3.03
CA MET A 326 1.66 9.80 -3.31
C MET A 326 0.23 10.35 -3.27
N VAL A 327 -0.09 11.21 -2.29
CA VAL A 327 -1.35 11.96 -2.24
C VAL A 327 -1.55 12.79 -3.50
N GLN A 328 -0.53 13.56 -3.89
CA GLN A 328 -0.58 14.40 -5.09
C GLN A 328 -0.76 13.57 -6.37
N TYR A 329 -0.08 12.43 -6.45
CA TYR A 329 -0.23 11.48 -7.55
C TYR A 329 -1.66 10.96 -7.65
N ALA A 330 -2.22 10.43 -6.56
CA ALA A 330 -3.60 9.90 -6.55
C ALA A 330 -4.61 10.96 -6.96
N ALA A 331 -4.51 12.15 -6.39
CA ALA A 331 -5.34 13.29 -6.75
C ALA A 331 -5.24 13.66 -8.24
N THR A 332 -4.02 13.72 -8.79
CA THR A 332 -3.79 14.07 -10.19
C THR A 332 -4.38 13.04 -11.15
N GLU A 333 -4.16 11.75 -10.89
CA GLU A 333 -4.68 10.66 -11.73
C GLU A 333 -6.22 10.63 -11.74
N LEU A 334 -6.84 10.82 -10.59
CA LEU A 334 -8.31 10.84 -10.48
C LEU A 334 -8.90 12.06 -11.21
N VAL A 335 -8.33 13.26 -11.01
CA VAL A 335 -8.75 14.46 -11.75
C VAL A 335 -8.57 14.27 -13.26
N GLN A 336 -7.45 13.68 -13.68
CA GLN A 336 -7.21 13.37 -15.09
C GLN A 336 -8.26 12.41 -15.65
N ALA A 337 -8.61 11.35 -14.92
CA ALA A 337 -9.64 10.40 -15.33
C ALA A 337 -11.00 11.05 -15.55
N ALA A 338 -11.39 11.98 -14.66
CA ALA A 338 -12.63 12.74 -14.79
C ALA A 338 -12.63 13.71 -15.99
N GLY A 339 -11.46 14.13 -16.46
CA GLY A 339 -11.32 15.00 -17.65
C GLY A 339 -11.31 14.26 -18.98
N ILE A 340 -11.32 12.91 -19.00
CA ILE A 340 -11.33 12.12 -20.23
C ILE A 340 -12.76 12.06 -20.78
N PRO A 341 -13.03 12.58 -22.00
CA PRO A 341 -14.36 12.48 -22.58
C PRO A 341 -14.80 11.03 -22.71
N TRP A 342 -16.04 10.73 -22.31
CA TRP A 342 -16.61 9.42 -22.50
C TRP A 342 -16.93 9.23 -23.98
N GLY A 343 -15.97 8.67 -24.74
CA GLY A 343 -16.18 8.32 -26.14
C GLY A 343 -17.34 7.33 -26.27
N GLY A 344 -18.31 7.67 -27.12
CA GLY A 344 -19.47 6.84 -27.44
C GLY A 344 -19.20 5.71 -28.43
#